data_AF-A0A8K1C2H3-F1
#
_entry.id   AF-A0A8K1C2H3-F1
#
_cell.length_a   1.000
_cell.length_b   1.000
_cell.length_c   1.000
_cell.angle_alpha   90.00
_cell.angle_beta   90.00
_cell.angle_gamma   90.00
#
_symmetry.space_group_name_H-M   'P 1'
#
loop_
_entity.id
_entity.type
_entity.pdbx_description
1 polymer ?
#
loop_
_entity_poly.entity_id
_entity_poly.type
_entity_poly.pdbx_seq_one_letter_code
_entity_poly.pdbx_strand_id
1 'polypeptide(L)'
;MGGLLSTQVPVPDERMLHTIVKLKLKDDDLKSLYAKFLKCDKDKGGTIDRAEFYKSIDEKDSEFGDAIFALIDEDNSGQLDFSEYVEALGKFCVLSKEDMLKFCFNVFDADKNGTIEGPELTHLMEMLHADGQTSNMKQAFKSFDFNDDGKIDFQEFQMLNAQFPSLLYPAFRIQQNMRIYTMGVSWWRKKIEELHHEKAEQLAKLQAMGEDKAKGDNDEDAKEAARRAKLKRQEQAVRIRMGCCMFYCCPCRRHKYIVDESAPSDDEDDDEEEEKKRKEKKPQAKKGRKDNVVKIKRPRKPLSKEERLERARKRRMRDMADRPTRKD
;
A
#
# COMPACT_ATOMS: atom_id res chain seq x y z
N MET A 1 -29.96 22.73 -43.10
CA MET A 1 -30.33 21.29 -43.06
C MET A 1 -30.14 20.84 -41.63
N GLY A 2 -31.22 20.51 -40.92
CA GLY A 2 -31.16 20.09 -39.52
C GLY A 2 -30.84 18.60 -39.42
N GLY A 3 -29.64 18.27 -38.94
CA GLY A 3 -29.31 16.91 -38.55
C GLY A 3 -30.18 16.49 -37.37
N LEU A 4 -30.94 15.42 -37.53
CA LEU A 4 -31.59 14.71 -36.43
C LEU A 4 -30.49 14.20 -35.50
N LEU A 5 -30.23 14.90 -34.40
CA LEU A 5 -29.45 14.33 -33.30
C LEU A 5 -30.19 13.10 -32.80
N SER A 6 -29.56 11.94 -32.99
CA SER A 6 -30.04 10.70 -32.41
C SER A 6 -30.06 10.86 -30.89
N THR A 7 -31.21 10.64 -30.26
CA THR A 7 -31.33 10.58 -28.79
C THR A 7 -30.70 9.32 -28.20
N GLN A 8 -30.07 8.50 -29.04
CA GLN A 8 -29.37 7.29 -28.65
C GLN A 8 -27.93 7.64 -28.29
N VAL A 9 -27.45 7.05 -27.19
CA VAL A 9 -26.06 7.17 -26.74
C VAL A 9 -25.14 6.71 -27.89
N PRO A 10 -24.10 7.48 -28.24
CA PRO A 10 -23.11 7.09 -29.23
C PRO A 10 -22.48 5.73 -28.88
N VAL A 11 -22.04 4.99 -29.89
CA VAL A 11 -21.34 3.72 -29.67
C VAL A 11 -20.05 4.02 -28.89
N PRO A 12 -19.82 3.38 -27.73
CA PRO A 12 -18.61 3.62 -26.94
C PRO A 12 -17.35 3.23 -27.71
N ASP A 13 -16.39 4.14 -27.76
CA ASP A 13 -15.02 3.85 -28.18
C ASP A 13 -14.22 3.17 -27.05
N GLU A 14 -12.97 2.80 -27.32
CA GLU A 14 -12.11 2.10 -26.34
C GLU A 14 -11.93 2.90 -25.04
N ARG A 15 -11.81 4.23 -25.15
CA ARG A 15 -11.67 5.17 -24.03
C ARG A 15 -12.90 5.18 -23.13
N MET A 16 -14.08 5.33 -23.73
CA MET A 16 -15.34 5.28 -22.98
C MET A 16 -15.55 3.89 -22.38
N LEU A 17 -15.25 2.80 -23.11
CA LEU A 17 -15.35 1.43 -22.59
C LEU A 17 -14.48 1.23 -21.35
N HIS A 18 -13.24 1.71 -21.37
CA HIS A 18 -12.37 1.67 -20.19
C HIS A 18 -13.00 2.39 -19.00
N THR A 19 -13.59 3.57 -19.21
CA THR A 19 -14.27 4.32 -18.15
C THR A 19 -15.55 3.64 -17.66
N ILE A 20 -16.34 3.08 -18.57
CA ILE A 20 -17.55 2.30 -18.26
C ILE A 20 -17.20 1.11 -17.38
N VAL A 21 -16.14 0.37 -17.71
CA VAL A 21 -15.67 -0.77 -16.91
C VAL A 21 -15.13 -0.30 -15.56
N LYS A 22 -14.26 0.72 -15.56
CA LYS A 22 -13.63 1.27 -14.35
C LYS A 22 -14.67 1.77 -13.35
N LEU A 23 -15.68 2.50 -13.82
CA LEU A 23 -16.74 3.03 -12.99
C LEU A 23 -17.95 2.10 -12.93
N LYS A 24 -18.00 0.97 -13.63
CA LYS A 24 -19.20 0.11 -13.72
C LYS A 24 -20.47 0.92 -14.04
N LEU A 25 -20.40 1.77 -15.06
CA LEU A 25 -21.55 2.55 -15.51
C LEU A 25 -22.59 1.62 -16.12
N LYS A 26 -23.86 1.81 -15.75
CA LYS A 26 -24.98 1.11 -16.38
C LYS A 26 -25.49 1.92 -17.58
N ASP A 27 -26.26 1.26 -18.43
CA ASP A 27 -26.88 1.91 -19.59
C ASP A 27 -27.71 3.14 -19.21
N ASP A 28 -28.40 3.10 -18.06
CA ASP A 28 -29.18 4.24 -17.58
C ASP A 28 -28.32 5.38 -17.05
N ASP A 29 -27.13 5.07 -16.50
CA ASP A 29 -26.15 6.10 -16.12
C ASP A 29 -25.59 6.77 -17.39
N LEU A 30 -25.28 5.99 -18.43
CA LEU A 30 -24.80 6.51 -19.72
C LEU A 30 -25.84 7.39 -20.43
N LYS A 31 -27.11 6.97 -20.45
CA LYS A 31 -28.21 7.80 -20.99
C LYS A 31 -28.35 9.11 -20.21
N SER A 32 -28.21 9.06 -18.89
CA SER A 32 -28.28 10.25 -18.04
C SER A 32 -27.12 11.19 -18.31
N LEU A 33 -25.89 10.67 -18.42
CA LEU A 33 -24.69 11.44 -18.78
C LEU A 33 -24.81 12.04 -20.17
N TYR A 34 -25.32 11.29 -21.15
CA TYR A 34 -25.52 11.79 -22.51
C TYR A 34 -26.58 12.88 -22.57
N ALA A 35 -27.67 12.75 -21.82
CA ALA A 35 -28.66 13.81 -21.69
C ALA A 35 -28.09 15.09 -21.06
N LYS A 36 -27.12 14.97 -20.15
CA LYS A 36 -26.38 16.12 -19.61
C LYS A 36 -25.44 16.71 -20.65
N PHE A 37 -24.68 15.88 -21.36
CA PHE A 37 -23.81 16.29 -22.45
C PHE A 37 -24.55 17.12 -23.50
N LEU A 38 -25.69 16.62 -23.99
CA LEU A 38 -26.56 17.33 -24.95
C LEU A 38 -27.17 18.63 -24.42
N LYS A 39 -27.23 18.79 -23.10
CA LYS A 39 -27.67 20.05 -22.47
C LYS A 39 -26.51 21.06 -22.38
N CYS A 40 -25.27 20.58 -22.34
CA CYS A 40 -24.06 21.40 -22.32
C CYS A 40 -23.74 21.92 -23.73
N ASP A 41 -23.81 21.04 -24.73
CA ASP A 41 -23.68 21.32 -26.16
C ASP A 41 -24.89 22.16 -26.65
N LYS A 42 -24.73 23.49 -26.62
CA LYS A 42 -25.81 24.43 -26.97
C LYS A 42 -25.89 24.66 -28.46
N ASP A 43 -24.75 24.66 -29.13
CA ASP A 43 -24.68 24.87 -30.57
C ASP A 43 -25.04 23.60 -31.37
N LYS A 44 -25.16 22.45 -30.68
CA LYS A 44 -25.51 21.13 -31.22
C LYS A 44 -24.45 20.61 -32.18
N GLY A 45 -23.20 20.96 -31.93
CA GLY A 45 -22.03 20.50 -32.67
C GLY A 45 -21.71 19.02 -32.44
N GLY A 46 -22.23 18.41 -31.36
CA GLY A 46 -21.89 17.07 -30.92
C GLY A 46 -20.62 17.02 -30.08
N THR A 47 -20.09 18.18 -29.70
CA THR A 47 -18.88 18.39 -28.91
C THR A 47 -19.11 19.53 -27.93
N ILE A 48 -18.33 19.60 -26.85
CA ILE A 48 -18.41 20.68 -25.85
C ILE A 48 -17.15 21.54 -25.98
N ASP A 49 -17.32 22.81 -26.33
CA ASP A 49 -16.20 23.76 -26.32
C ASP A 49 -15.84 24.25 -24.90
N ARG A 50 -14.73 24.97 -24.76
CA ARG A 50 -14.30 25.52 -23.46
C ARG A 50 -15.36 26.40 -22.79
N ALA A 51 -16.00 27.29 -23.55
CA ALA A 51 -16.99 28.21 -23.00
C ALA A 51 -18.27 27.47 -22.56
N GLU A 52 -18.64 26.42 -23.26
CA GLU A 52 -19.74 25.52 -22.90
C GLU A 52 -19.40 24.69 -21.67
N PHE A 53 -18.15 24.19 -21.57
CA PHE A 53 -17.65 23.49 -20.39
C PHE A 53 -17.80 24.36 -19.13
N TYR A 54 -17.23 25.56 -19.09
CA TYR A 54 -17.33 26.45 -17.91
C TYR A 54 -18.78 26.80 -17.56
N LYS A 55 -19.61 27.10 -18.57
CA LYS A 55 -21.05 27.36 -18.36
C LYS A 55 -21.78 26.14 -17.81
N SER A 56 -21.40 24.94 -18.22
CA SER A 56 -22.08 23.70 -17.80
C SER A 56 -21.86 23.39 -16.32
N ILE A 57 -20.69 23.77 -15.79
CA ILE A 57 -20.31 23.56 -14.40
C ILE A 57 -20.49 24.81 -13.53
N ASP A 58 -21.05 25.90 -14.07
CA ASP A 58 -21.24 27.18 -13.38
C ASP A 58 -19.95 27.69 -12.72
N GLU A 59 -18.87 27.68 -13.52
CA GLU A 59 -17.54 28.10 -13.10
C GLU A 59 -17.06 29.27 -13.96
N LYS A 60 -16.19 30.10 -13.40
CA LYS A 60 -15.55 31.18 -14.16
C LYS A 60 -14.36 30.64 -14.95
N ASP A 61 -14.19 31.18 -16.15
CA ASP A 61 -13.00 30.98 -16.97
C ASP A 61 -11.75 31.26 -16.12
N SER A 62 -10.81 30.32 -16.13
CA SER A 62 -9.59 30.38 -15.32
C SER A 62 -8.52 29.51 -15.96
N GLU A 63 -7.26 29.96 -15.89
CA GLU A 63 -6.11 29.20 -16.42
C GLU A 63 -6.04 27.78 -15.84
N PHE A 64 -6.41 27.60 -14.58
CA PHE A 64 -6.46 26.26 -13.97
C PHE A 64 -7.58 25.38 -14.57
N GLY A 65 -8.74 25.96 -14.85
CA GLY A 65 -9.80 25.26 -15.58
C GLY A 65 -9.39 24.90 -17.01
N ASP A 66 -8.60 25.76 -17.67
CA ASP A 66 -8.08 25.50 -19.01
C ASP A 66 -7.08 24.35 -18.97
N ALA A 67 -6.25 24.28 -17.92
CA ALA A 67 -5.35 23.14 -17.70
C ALA A 67 -6.12 21.83 -17.46
N ILE A 68 -7.23 21.86 -16.72
CA ILE A 68 -8.11 20.69 -16.58
C ILE A 68 -8.70 20.30 -17.93
N PHE A 69 -9.20 21.26 -18.70
CA PHE A 69 -9.77 21.02 -20.02
C PHE A 69 -8.74 20.39 -20.96
N ALA A 70 -7.52 20.94 -21.02
CA ALA A 70 -6.42 20.42 -21.83
C ALA A 70 -5.96 19.02 -21.41
N LEU A 71 -6.08 18.67 -20.13
CA LEU A 71 -5.78 17.31 -19.66
C LEU A 71 -6.84 16.27 -20.04
N ILE A 72 -8.04 16.73 -20.38
CA ILE A 72 -9.15 15.89 -20.84
C ILE A 72 -9.14 15.79 -22.36
N ASP A 73 -8.86 16.89 -23.04
CA ASP A 73 -8.75 17.04 -24.49
C ASP A 73 -7.46 16.36 -24.99
N GLU A 74 -7.43 15.02 -24.94
CA GLU A 74 -6.26 14.22 -25.29
C GLU A 74 -5.85 14.38 -26.76
N ASP A 75 -6.81 14.62 -27.64
CA ASP A 75 -6.55 14.84 -29.07
C ASP A 75 -6.21 16.30 -29.42
N ASN A 76 -6.28 17.21 -28.45
CA ASN A 76 -6.06 18.65 -28.58
C ASN A 76 -6.94 19.29 -29.66
N SER A 77 -8.14 18.77 -29.87
CA SER A 77 -9.10 19.32 -30.82
C SER A 77 -9.69 20.67 -30.35
N GLY A 78 -9.49 21.02 -29.07
CA GLY A 78 -10.04 22.20 -28.43
C GLY A 78 -11.51 22.06 -28.05
N GLN A 79 -12.07 20.86 -28.20
CA GLN A 79 -13.47 20.52 -27.96
C GLN A 79 -13.53 19.12 -27.34
N LEU A 80 -14.55 18.84 -26.54
CA LEU A 80 -14.71 17.53 -25.91
C LEU A 80 -15.81 16.74 -26.59
N ASP A 81 -15.47 15.58 -27.14
CA ASP A 81 -16.49 14.62 -27.57
C ASP A 81 -17.18 13.96 -26.35
N PHE A 82 -18.21 13.15 -26.60
CA PHE A 82 -18.92 12.49 -25.50
C PHE A 82 -18.06 11.46 -24.74
N SER A 83 -17.12 10.79 -25.43
CA SER A 83 -16.19 9.85 -24.80
C SER A 83 -15.24 10.56 -23.85
N GLU A 84 -14.63 11.65 -24.29
CA GLU A 84 -13.73 12.51 -23.51
C GLU A 84 -14.45 13.14 -22.34
N TYR A 85 -15.69 13.58 -22.54
CA TYR A 85 -16.53 14.09 -21.46
C TYR A 85 -16.79 13.03 -20.38
N VAL A 86 -17.13 11.78 -20.75
CA VAL A 86 -17.34 10.70 -19.77
C VAL A 86 -16.02 10.35 -19.06
N GLU A 87 -14.93 10.31 -19.80
CA GLU A 87 -13.60 10.02 -19.26
C GLU A 87 -13.14 11.11 -18.28
N ALA A 88 -13.35 12.39 -18.61
CA ALA A 88 -13.10 13.52 -17.73
C ALA A 88 -13.75 13.33 -16.37
N LEU A 89 -15.04 13.01 -16.38
CA LEU A 89 -15.80 12.79 -15.17
C LEU A 89 -15.26 11.59 -14.39
N GLY A 90 -14.92 10.50 -15.08
CA GLY A 90 -14.37 9.30 -14.47
C GLY A 90 -12.97 9.45 -13.89
N LYS A 91 -12.15 10.35 -14.46
CA LYS A 91 -10.84 10.73 -13.93
C LYS A 91 -11.02 11.71 -12.77
N PHE A 92 -11.64 12.86 -13.02
CA PHE A 92 -11.60 14.02 -12.13
C PHE A 92 -12.60 13.96 -10.97
N CYS A 93 -13.86 13.55 -11.21
CA CYS A 93 -14.89 13.51 -10.15
C CYS A 93 -14.64 12.41 -9.12
N VAL A 94 -13.76 11.45 -9.40
CA VAL A 94 -13.45 10.33 -8.49
C VAL A 94 -12.17 10.55 -7.70
N LEU A 95 -11.34 11.56 -8.05
CA LEU A 95 -10.08 11.82 -7.35
C LEU A 95 -10.34 12.05 -5.86
N SER A 96 -9.57 11.32 -5.04
CA SER A 96 -9.48 11.59 -3.61
C SER A 96 -8.75 12.91 -3.36
N LYS A 97 -8.77 13.40 -2.11
CA LYS A 97 -8.01 14.60 -1.76
C LYS A 97 -6.52 14.45 -2.08
N GLU A 98 -5.94 13.28 -1.82
CA GLU A 98 -4.51 13.03 -2.10
C GLU A 98 -4.23 12.94 -3.59
N ASP A 99 -5.10 12.26 -4.35
CA ASP A 99 -4.95 12.17 -5.81
C ASP A 99 -5.15 13.53 -6.49
N MET A 100 -6.02 14.38 -5.92
CA MET A 100 -6.18 15.75 -6.36
C MET A 100 -4.91 16.58 -6.14
N LEU A 101 -4.19 16.36 -5.02
CA LEU A 101 -2.89 17.00 -4.79
C LEU A 101 -1.85 16.56 -5.81
N LYS A 102 -1.79 15.26 -6.12
CA LYS A 102 -0.89 14.73 -7.15
C LYS A 102 -1.22 15.28 -8.53
N PHE A 103 -2.51 15.35 -8.84
CA PHE A 103 -3.00 15.92 -10.09
C PHE A 103 -2.58 17.38 -10.23
N CYS A 104 -2.85 18.19 -9.21
CA CYS A 104 -2.41 19.58 -9.14
C CYS A 104 -0.88 19.68 -9.30
N PHE A 105 -0.12 18.91 -8.53
CA PHE A 105 1.34 18.88 -8.63
C PHE A 105 1.82 18.63 -10.06
N ASN A 106 1.26 17.62 -10.74
CA ASN A 106 1.60 17.29 -12.13
C ASN A 106 1.16 18.34 -13.15
N VAL A 107 0.10 19.11 -12.87
CA VAL A 107 -0.32 20.24 -13.72
C VAL A 107 0.69 21.39 -13.62
N PHE A 108 1.27 21.59 -12.44
CA PHE A 108 2.16 22.72 -12.16
C PHE A 108 3.63 22.42 -12.48
N ASP A 109 4.06 21.16 -12.33
CA ASP A 109 5.36 20.64 -12.76
C ASP A 109 5.36 20.51 -14.30
N ALA A 110 5.63 21.63 -14.98
CA ALA A 110 5.48 21.74 -16.43
C ALA A 110 6.57 20.95 -17.17
N ASP A 111 7.77 20.87 -16.60
CA ASP A 111 8.89 20.12 -17.15
C ASP A 111 8.91 18.64 -16.70
N LYS A 112 8.01 18.25 -15.79
CA LYS A 112 7.84 16.89 -15.24
C LYS A 112 9.10 16.38 -14.55
N ASN A 113 9.88 17.27 -13.95
CA ASN A 113 11.11 16.91 -13.26
C ASN A 113 10.86 16.33 -11.86
N GLY A 114 9.61 16.36 -11.38
CA GLY A 114 9.18 15.83 -10.09
C GLY A 114 9.32 16.83 -8.93
N THR A 115 9.60 18.09 -9.22
CA THR A 115 9.77 19.20 -8.27
C THR A 115 9.18 20.49 -8.85
N ILE A 116 8.57 21.32 -8.02
CA ILE A 116 8.07 22.62 -8.45
C ILE A 116 9.12 23.68 -8.15
N GLU A 117 9.68 24.30 -9.19
CA GLU A 117 10.66 25.36 -9.06
C GLU A 117 10.01 26.72 -8.79
N GLY A 118 10.78 27.68 -8.29
CA GLY A 118 10.28 29.03 -7.96
C GLY A 118 9.48 29.73 -9.08
N PRO A 119 9.88 29.65 -10.37
CA PRO A 119 9.09 30.18 -11.49
C PRO A 119 7.74 29.48 -11.66
N GLU A 120 7.72 28.14 -11.60
CA GLU A 120 6.51 27.31 -11.76
C GLU A 120 5.53 27.55 -10.62
N LEU A 121 6.05 27.70 -9.39
CA LEU A 121 5.23 28.06 -8.24
C LEU A 121 4.64 29.47 -8.36
N THR A 122 5.43 30.43 -8.87
CA THR A 122 4.92 31.79 -9.09
C THR A 122 3.78 31.77 -10.10
N HIS A 123 3.96 31.02 -11.19
CA HIS A 123 2.91 30.81 -12.19
C HIS A 123 1.67 30.13 -11.59
N LEU A 124 1.86 29.11 -10.74
CA LEU A 124 0.78 28.46 -9.99
C LEU A 124 -0.03 29.47 -9.17
N MET A 125 0.64 30.37 -8.44
CA MET A 125 -0.03 31.35 -7.60
C MET A 125 -0.86 32.35 -8.42
N GLU A 126 -0.35 32.74 -9.59
CA GLU A 126 -1.05 33.61 -10.53
C GLU A 126 -2.27 32.89 -11.13
N MET A 127 -2.10 31.63 -11.55
CA MET A 127 -3.15 30.79 -12.12
C MET A 127 -4.28 30.46 -11.14
N LEU A 128 -3.98 30.28 -9.84
CA LEU A 128 -4.98 29.97 -8.81
C LEU A 128 -5.61 31.21 -8.17
N HIS A 129 -4.88 32.33 -8.10
CA HIS A 129 -5.30 33.55 -7.42
C HIS A 129 -5.02 34.80 -8.26
N ALA A 130 -5.90 35.06 -9.24
CA ALA A 130 -5.90 36.29 -10.03
C ALA A 130 -6.03 37.59 -9.18
N ASP A 131 -6.42 37.48 -7.91
CA ASP A 131 -6.75 38.62 -7.02
C ASP A 131 -5.55 39.20 -6.22
N GLY A 132 -4.30 38.89 -6.59
CA GLY A 132 -3.13 39.62 -6.07
C GLY A 132 -2.67 39.28 -4.65
N GLN A 133 -3.05 38.12 -4.10
CA GLN A 133 -2.55 37.59 -2.81
C GLN A 133 -1.09 37.05 -2.89
N THR A 134 -0.40 37.30 -3.99
CA THR A 134 0.90 36.69 -4.34
C THR A 134 2.07 37.14 -3.43
N SER A 135 1.99 38.31 -2.78
CA SER A 135 3.11 38.84 -1.99
C SER A 135 3.38 38.05 -0.70
N ASN A 136 2.33 37.59 -0.01
CA ASN A 136 2.47 36.83 1.24
C ASN A 136 2.92 35.39 0.97
N MET A 137 2.61 34.86 -0.20
CA MET A 137 2.91 33.46 -0.53
C MET A 137 4.36 33.25 -1.00
N LYS A 138 5.01 34.26 -1.59
CA LYS A 138 6.46 34.23 -1.86
C LYS A 138 7.30 34.16 -0.57
N GLN A 139 6.82 34.75 0.52
CA GLN A 139 7.43 34.58 1.84
C GLN A 139 7.11 33.21 2.44
N ALA A 140 5.90 32.70 2.21
CA ALA A 140 5.53 31.35 2.60
C ALA A 140 6.44 30.30 1.91
N PHE A 141 6.83 30.50 0.65
CA PHE A 141 7.73 29.61 -0.08
C PHE A 141 9.04 29.34 0.66
N LYS A 142 9.73 30.39 1.10
CA LYS A 142 10.98 30.26 1.88
C LYS A 142 10.82 29.53 3.21
N SER A 143 9.59 29.35 3.67
CA SER A 143 9.31 28.60 4.91
C SER A 143 8.92 27.14 4.69
N PHE A 144 8.71 26.69 3.44
CA PHE A 144 8.37 25.31 3.10
C PHE A 144 9.44 24.55 2.31
N ASP A 145 10.39 25.26 1.68
CA ASP A 145 11.63 24.66 1.21
C ASP A 145 12.46 24.28 2.45
N PHE A 146 12.29 23.04 2.93
CA PHE A 146 12.91 22.59 4.19
C PHE A 146 14.33 22.09 3.98
N ASN A 147 14.65 21.67 2.77
CA ASN A 147 15.97 21.17 2.41
C ASN A 147 16.88 22.27 1.82
N ASP A 148 16.36 23.50 1.64
CA ASP A 148 17.02 24.68 1.07
C ASP A 148 17.60 24.41 -0.33
N ASP A 149 16.97 23.54 -1.12
CA ASP A 149 17.40 23.21 -2.48
C ASP A 149 16.82 24.17 -3.55
N GLY A 150 15.93 25.07 -3.15
CA GLY A 150 15.28 26.05 -4.00
C GLY A 150 14.09 25.50 -4.79
N LYS A 151 13.66 24.27 -4.52
CA LYS A 151 12.56 23.56 -5.18
C LYS A 151 11.56 23.05 -4.13
N ILE A 152 10.38 22.65 -4.59
CA ILE A 152 9.36 22.01 -3.75
C ILE A 152 9.13 20.59 -4.23
N ASP A 153 9.43 19.61 -3.40
CA ASP A 153 9.03 18.24 -3.66
C ASP A 153 7.55 18.00 -3.32
N PHE A 154 7.04 16.81 -3.67
CA PHE A 154 5.64 16.48 -3.43
C PHE A 154 5.27 16.48 -1.93
N GLN A 155 6.18 16.09 -1.04
CA GLN A 155 5.94 16.07 0.40
C GLN A 155 5.83 17.49 0.96
N GLU A 156 6.70 18.39 0.52
CA GLU A 156 6.66 19.82 0.85
C GLU A 156 5.38 20.48 0.31
N PHE A 157 4.96 20.12 -0.91
CA PHE A 157 3.70 20.56 -1.49
C PHE A 157 2.48 20.14 -0.66
N GLN A 158 2.48 18.91 -0.12
CA GLN A 158 1.42 18.45 0.79
C GLN A 158 1.37 19.28 2.07
N MET A 159 2.52 19.62 2.66
CA MET A 159 2.60 20.47 3.85
C MET A 159 2.12 21.88 3.57
N LEU A 160 2.49 22.43 2.41
CA LEU A 160 2.05 23.74 1.95
C LEU A 160 0.52 23.80 1.80
N ASN A 161 -0.10 22.80 1.18
CA ASN A 161 -1.57 22.71 1.12
C ASN A 161 -2.22 22.48 2.49
N ALA A 162 -1.56 21.79 3.43
CA ALA A 162 -2.09 21.61 4.77
C ALA A 162 -2.14 22.93 5.56
N GLN A 163 -1.15 23.80 5.36
CA GLN A 163 -1.07 25.11 6.02
C GLN A 163 -1.87 26.19 5.28
N PHE A 164 -1.97 26.10 3.95
CA PHE A 164 -2.74 27.00 3.10
C PHE A 164 -3.78 26.26 2.24
N PRO A 165 -4.85 25.68 2.85
CA PRO A 165 -5.86 24.93 2.09
C PRO A 165 -6.62 25.76 1.04
N SER A 166 -6.63 27.10 1.21
CA SER A 166 -7.24 28.02 0.26
C SER A 166 -6.52 28.06 -1.09
N LEU A 167 -5.25 27.65 -1.15
CA LEU A 167 -4.45 27.66 -2.37
C LEU A 167 -5.11 26.80 -3.45
N LEU A 168 -5.41 25.55 -3.12
CA LEU A 168 -6.01 24.60 -4.07
C LEU A 168 -7.54 24.63 -4.03
N TYR A 169 -8.15 25.60 -3.35
CA TYR A 169 -9.60 25.74 -3.31
C TYR A 169 -10.25 25.81 -4.69
N PRO A 170 -9.72 26.54 -5.70
CA PRO A 170 -10.27 26.53 -7.05
C PRO A 170 -10.36 25.11 -7.62
N ALA A 171 -9.35 24.29 -7.38
CA ALA A 171 -9.29 22.92 -7.87
C ALA A 171 -10.38 22.03 -7.26
N PHE A 172 -10.57 22.13 -5.95
CA PHE A 172 -11.66 21.43 -5.26
C PHE A 172 -13.05 21.97 -5.64
N ARG A 173 -13.16 23.27 -5.90
CA ARG A 173 -14.40 23.93 -6.34
C ARG A 173 -14.85 23.40 -7.69
N ILE A 174 -13.95 23.36 -8.69
CA ILE A 174 -14.25 22.82 -10.02
C ILE A 174 -14.70 21.36 -9.92
N GLN A 175 -13.99 20.54 -9.13
CA GLN A 175 -14.36 19.15 -8.92
C GLN A 175 -15.77 19.03 -8.32
N GLN A 176 -16.08 19.85 -7.32
CA GLN A 176 -17.38 19.86 -6.67
C GLN A 176 -18.48 20.31 -7.65
N ASN A 177 -18.22 21.33 -8.45
CA ASN A 177 -19.13 21.83 -9.48
C ASN A 177 -19.40 20.76 -10.54
N MET A 178 -18.36 20.10 -11.06
CA MET A 178 -18.52 18.96 -11.97
C MET A 178 -19.39 17.86 -11.35
N ARG A 179 -19.17 17.51 -10.08
CA ARG A 179 -20.02 16.54 -9.37
C ARG A 179 -21.47 16.98 -9.25
N ILE A 180 -21.73 18.26 -8.97
CA ILE A 180 -23.09 18.82 -8.82
C ILE A 180 -23.84 18.79 -10.15
N TYR A 181 -23.22 19.32 -11.21
CA TYR A 181 -23.91 19.59 -12.48
C TYR A 181 -24.07 18.36 -13.39
N THR A 182 -23.30 17.30 -13.14
CA THR A 182 -23.39 16.04 -13.88
C THR A 182 -24.44 15.09 -13.31
N MET A 183 -24.05 14.18 -12.40
CA MET A 183 -24.90 13.16 -11.79
C MET A 183 -25.38 13.55 -10.37
N GLY A 184 -24.85 14.65 -9.82
CA GLY A 184 -25.13 15.10 -8.47
C GLY A 184 -24.21 14.49 -7.41
N VAL A 185 -23.98 15.25 -6.33
CA VAL A 185 -23.01 14.91 -5.28
C VAL A 185 -23.33 13.57 -4.59
N SER A 186 -24.61 13.28 -4.35
CA SER A 186 -25.03 12.05 -3.69
C SER A 186 -24.73 10.80 -4.54
N TRP A 187 -24.92 10.89 -5.85
CA TRP A 187 -24.60 9.80 -6.78
C TRP A 187 -23.10 9.55 -6.77
N TRP A 188 -22.29 10.60 -6.95
CA TRP A 188 -20.83 10.51 -6.95
C TRP A 188 -20.28 10.00 -5.62
N ARG A 189 -20.81 10.45 -4.49
CA ARG A 189 -20.40 9.96 -3.16
C ARG A 189 -20.61 8.45 -3.03
N LYS A 190 -21.82 7.98 -3.34
CA LYS A 190 -22.13 6.54 -3.30
C LYS A 190 -21.22 5.75 -4.25
N LYS A 191 -20.92 6.31 -5.42
CA LYS A 191 -20.06 5.68 -6.41
C LYS A 191 -18.61 5.57 -5.94
N ILE A 192 -18.08 6.64 -5.35
CA ILE A 192 -16.75 6.66 -4.75
C ILE A 192 -16.66 5.63 -3.62
N GLU A 193 -17.67 5.55 -2.74
CA GLU A 193 -17.74 4.55 -1.67
C GLU A 193 -17.72 3.10 -2.21
N GLU A 194 -18.49 2.82 -3.27
CA GLU A 194 -18.50 1.51 -3.95
C GLU A 194 -17.09 1.14 -4.46
N LEU A 195 -16.44 2.07 -5.16
CA LEU A 195 -15.08 1.85 -5.70
C LEU A 195 -14.04 1.66 -4.59
N HIS A 196 -14.14 2.42 -3.48
CA HIS A 196 -13.25 2.25 -2.33
C HIS A 196 -13.43 0.89 -1.66
N HIS A 197 -14.67 0.45 -1.47
CA HIS A 197 -14.95 -0.85 -0.88
C HIS A 197 -14.34 -1.98 -1.72
N GLU A 198 -14.51 -1.93 -3.03
CA GLU A 198 -13.94 -2.93 -3.93
C GLU A 198 -12.41 -2.93 -3.93
N LYS A 199 -11.78 -1.75 -3.97
CA LYS A 199 -10.32 -1.63 -3.89
C LYS A 199 -9.81 -2.22 -2.57
N ALA A 200 -10.53 -2.00 -1.46
CA ALA A 200 -10.20 -2.58 -0.17
C ALA A 200 -10.33 -4.12 -0.16
N GLU A 201 -11.41 -4.66 -0.74
CA GLU A 201 -11.58 -6.11 -0.89
C GLU A 201 -10.50 -6.75 -1.77
N GLN A 202 -10.13 -6.12 -2.89
CA GLN A 202 -9.08 -6.59 -3.78
C GLN A 202 -7.72 -6.61 -3.06
N LEU A 203 -7.39 -5.54 -2.33
CA LEU A 203 -6.17 -5.48 -1.52
C LEU A 203 -6.16 -6.57 -0.43
N ALA A 204 -7.29 -6.81 0.24
CA ALA A 204 -7.41 -7.86 1.24
C ALA A 204 -7.22 -9.26 0.63
N LYS A 205 -7.78 -9.52 -0.56
CA LYS A 205 -7.57 -10.78 -1.30
C LYS A 205 -6.12 -10.98 -1.70
N LEU A 206 -5.45 -9.93 -2.20
CA LEU A 206 -4.04 -9.98 -2.56
C LEU A 206 -3.15 -10.23 -1.34
N GLN A 207 -3.45 -9.61 -0.20
CA GLN A 207 -2.76 -9.85 1.07
C GLN A 207 -2.95 -11.30 1.54
N ALA A 208 -4.17 -11.83 1.53
CA ALA A 208 -4.44 -13.21 1.88
C ALA A 208 -3.70 -14.21 0.98
N MET A 209 -3.67 -13.99 -0.34
CA MET A 209 -2.89 -14.82 -1.27
C MET A 209 -1.38 -14.74 -1.03
N GLY A 210 -0.88 -13.58 -0.58
CA GLY A 210 0.53 -13.41 -0.20
C GLY A 210 0.88 -14.17 1.08
N GLU A 211 0.00 -14.12 2.08
CA GLU A 211 0.15 -14.85 3.35
C GLU A 211 0.09 -16.38 3.16
N ASP A 212 -0.83 -16.87 2.34
CA ASP A 212 -0.96 -18.30 2.02
C ASP A 212 0.29 -18.82 1.28
N LYS A 213 0.84 -18.05 0.35
CA LYS A 213 2.12 -18.37 -0.31
C LYS A 213 3.29 -18.39 0.68
N ALA A 214 3.40 -17.37 1.53
CA ALA A 214 4.47 -17.29 2.52
C ALA A 214 4.39 -18.43 3.56
N LYS A 215 3.18 -18.90 3.89
CA LYS A 215 2.98 -20.07 4.75
C LYS A 215 3.36 -21.37 4.04
N GLY A 216 3.02 -21.52 2.77
CA GLY A 216 3.41 -22.68 1.95
C GLY A 216 4.93 -22.81 1.81
N ASP A 217 5.63 -21.71 1.54
CA ASP A 217 7.09 -21.70 1.40
C ASP A 217 7.78 -22.07 2.74
N ASN A 218 7.30 -21.53 3.87
CA ASN A 218 7.82 -21.88 5.20
C ASN A 218 7.60 -23.36 5.56
N ASP A 219 6.46 -23.94 5.17
CA ASP A 219 6.15 -25.35 5.45
C ASP A 219 7.02 -26.30 4.60
N GLU A 220 7.34 -25.95 3.35
CA GLU A 220 8.27 -26.73 2.51
C GLU A 220 9.73 -26.61 2.99
N ASP A 221 10.19 -25.40 3.35
CA ASP A 221 11.51 -25.20 3.94
C ASP A 221 11.69 -26.00 5.26
N ALA A 222 10.64 -26.07 6.08
CA ALA A 222 10.64 -26.88 7.30
C ALA A 222 10.74 -28.39 7.00
N LYS A 223 10.03 -28.88 5.98
CA LYS A 223 10.12 -30.29 5.54
C LYS A 223 11.50 -30.62 4.98
N GLU A 224 12.09 -29.74 4.18
CA GLU A 224 13.43 -29.96 3.61
C GLU A 224 14.51 -29.96 4.71
N ALA A 225 14.42 -29.04 5.67
CA ALA A 225 15.30 -29.01 6.83
C ALA A 225 15.22 -30.31 7.66
N ALA A 226 14.00 -30.84 7.86
CA ALA A 226 13.79 -32.11 8.55
C ALA A 226 14.40 -33.30 7.79
N ARG A 227 14.22 -33.37 6.45
CA ARG A 227 14.83 -34.41 5.60
C ARG A 227 16.36 -34.38 5.67
N ARG A 228 16.96 -33.17 5.62
CA ARG A 228 18.41 -32.98 5.72
C ARG A 228 18.95 -33.38 7.09
N ALA A 229 18.21 -33.08 8.17
CA ALA A 229 18.57 -33.50 9.52
C ALA A 229 18.53 -35.03 9.68
N LYS A 230 17.53 -35.69 9.10
CA LYS A 230 17.41 -37.16 9.07
C LYS A 230 18.61 -37.81 8.38
N LEU A 231 18.97 -37.33 7.18
CA LEU A 231 20.12 -37.84 6.44
C LEU A 231 21.44 -37.71 7.23
N LYS A 232 21.67 -36.55 7.86
CA LYS A 232 22.86 -36.33 8.69
C LYS A 232 22.95 -37.29 9.87
N ARG A 233 21.82 -37.61 10.53
CA ARG A 233 21.78 -38.59 11.63
C ARG A 233 22.14 -39.98 11.13
N GLN A 234 21.62 -40.39 9.98
CA GLN A 234 21.93 -41.68 9.37
C GLN A 234 23.42 -41.77 8.99
N GLU A 235 23.98 -40.73 8.35
CA GLU A 235 25.41 -40.68 8.04
C GLU A 235 26.29 -40.74 9.30
N GLN A 236 25.90 -40.04 10.37
CA GLN A 236 26.62 -40.08 11.64
C GLN A 236 26.56 -41.47 12.27
N ALA A 237 25.40 -42.14 12.24
CA ALA A 237 25.26 -43.52 12.73
C ALA A 237 26.13 -44.50 11.93
N VAL A 238 26.15 -44.38 10.60
CA VAL A 238 27.04 -45.16 9.71
C VAL A 238 28.51 -44.89 10.07
N ARG A 239 28.90 -43.63 10.26
CA ARG A 239 30.28 -43.24 10.62
C ARG A 239 30.71 -43.80 11.97
N ILE A 240 29.83 -43.79 12.98
CA ILE A 240 30.10 -44.35 14.31
C ILE A 240 30.35 -45.86 14.20
N ARG A 241 29.48 -46.60 13.48
CA ARG A 241 29.60 -48.07 13.35
C ARG A 241 30.77 -48.52 12.50
N MET A 242 31.02 -47.83 11.39
CA MET A 242 32.12 -48.16 10.47
C MET A 242 33.48 -47.75 11.07
N GLY A 243 33.49 -46.79 11.99
CA GLY A 243 34.69 -46.14 12.49
C GLY A 243 35.23 -45.07 11.53
N CYS A 244 35.92 -44.07 12.08
CA CYS A 244 36.31 -42.86 11.34
C CYS A 244 37.18 -43.17 10.12
N CYS A 245 38.17 -44.06 10.25
CA CYS A 245 39.11 -44.38 9.17
C CYS A 245 38.41 -45.07 7.98
N MET A 246 37.59 -46.10 8.24
CA MET A 246 36.89 -46.84 7.20
C MET A 246 35.78 -46.03 6.52
N PHE A 247 35.14 -45.10 7.25
CA PHE A 247 34.11 -44.22 6.68
C PHE A 247 34.63 -43.34 5.54
N TYR A 248 35.83 -42.77 5.70
CA TYR A 248 36.44 -41.92 4.67
C TYR A 248 37.21 -42.71 3.61
N CYS A 249 37.90 -43.79 3.98
CA CYS A 249 38.75 -44.55 3.07
C CYS A 249 37.99 -45.61 2.23
N CYS A 250 36.75 -45.96 2.58
CA CYS A 250 35.96 -46.96 1.83
C CYS A 250 34.51 -46.51 1.54
N PRO A 251 34.29 -45.46 0.72
CA PRO A 251 32.94 -44.91 0.46
C PRO A 251 31.96 -45.92 -0.13
N CYS A 252 32.43 -46.82 -1.01
CA CYS A 252 31.62 -47.84 -1.68
C CYS A 252 31.02 -48.89 -0.73
N ARG A 253 31.49 -48.98 0.52
CA ARG A 253 30.99 -49.93 1.52
C ARG A 253 29.98 -49.32 2.49
N ARG A 254 29.71 -48.01 2.41
CA ARG A 254 28.81 -47.30 3.35
C ARG A 254 27.38 -47.85 3.33
N HIS A 255 26.88 -48.25 2.15
CA HIS A 255 25.54 -48.82 2.00
C HIS A 255 25.29 -50.04 2.89
N LYS A 256 26.32 -50.85 3.17
CA LYS A 256 26.21 -52.07 4.01
C LYS A 256 25.93 -51.77 5.49
N TYR A 257 26.01 -50.50 5.90
CA TYR A 257 25.82 -50.05 7.27
C TYR A 257 24.61 -49.10 7.41
N ILE A 258 23.93 -48.79 6.30
CA ILE A 258 22.66 -48.05 6.32
C ILE A 258 21.60 -48.98 6.91
N VAL A 259 20.88 -48.52 7.92
CA VAL A 259 19.72 -49.23 8.48
C VAL A 259 18.49 -48.78 7.73
N ASP A 260 17.68 -49.73 7.28
CA ASP A 260 16.34 -49.43 6.79
C ASP A 260 15.43 -49.17 8.00
N GLU A 261 14.98 -47.93 8.16
CA GLU A 261 14.12 -47.52 9.29
C GLU A 261 12.67 -47.99 9.13
N SER A 262 12.33 -48.79 8.10
CA SER A 262 11.02 -49.45 8.00
C SER A 262 10.96 -50.85 8.62
N ALA A 263 12.04 -51.35 9.21
CA ALA A 263 11.95 -52.51 10.08
C ALA A 263 11.41 -52.04 11.44
N PRO A 264 10.31 -52.62 11.98
CA PRO A 264 9.95 -52.38 13.36
C PRO A 264 11.16 -52.78 14.20
N SER A 265 11.62 -51.89 15.06
CA SER A 265 12.52 -52.31 16.11
C SER A 265 11.75 -53.30 16.97
N ASP A 266 12.14 -54.57 16.94
CA ASP A 266 11.75 -55.60 17.91
C ASP A 266 12.41 -55.27 19.28
N ASP A 267 12.14 -54.06 19.77
CA ASP A 267 12.34 -53.58 21.14
C ASP A 267 10.99 -53.00 21.65
N GLU A 268 9.88 -53.63 21.25
CA GLU A 268 8.69 -53.72 22.12
C GLU A 268 8.90 -54.95 23.00
N ASP A 269 9.59 -54.76 24.15
CA ASP A 269 9.36 -55.48 25.41
C ASP A 269 10.50 -55.18 26.41
N ASP A 270 10.62 -53.92 26.84
CA ASP A 270 11.29 -53.63 28.12
C ASP A 270 10.71 -52.40 28.86
N ASP A 271 9.43 -52.07 28.62
CA ASP A 271 8.71 -51.01 29.35
C ASP A 271 7.60 -51.52 30.29
N GLU A 272 7.26 -52.82 30.32
CA GLU A 272 6.25 -53.35 31.26
C GLU A 272 6.81 -53.94 32.58
N GLU A 273 8.09 -54.32 32.67
CA GLU A 273 8.66 -54.89 33.91
C GLU A 273 9.23 -53.83 34.89
N GLU A 274 9.66 -52.66 34.41
CA GLU A 274 10.06 -51.52 35.26
C GLU A 274 8.84 -50.77 35.84
N GLU A 275 7.70 -50.75 35.13
CA GLU A 275 6.51 -50.03 35.56
C GLU A 275 5.76 -50.73 36.72
N LYS A 276 5.79 -52.07 36.79
CA LYS A 276 5.22 -52.84 37.92
C LYS A 276 6.07 -52.75 39.20
N LYS A 277 7.40 -52.68 39.10
CA LYS A 277 8.28 -52.52 40.27
C LYS A 277 8.20 -51.13 40.91
N ARG A 278 7.80 -50.10 40.15
CA ARG A 278 7.64 -48.72 40.65
C ARG A 278 6.34 -48.43 41.41
N LYS A 279 5.29 -49.23 41.22
CA LYS A 279 3.96 -48.95 41.82
C LYS A 279 3.76 -49.47 43.25
N GLU A 280 4.67 -50.27 43.81
CA GLU A 280 4.46 -50.94 45.12
C GLU A 280 5.33 -50.49 46.31
N LYS A 281 6.13 -49.42 46.23
CA LYS A 281 6.89 -48.96 47.43
C LYS A 281 6.80 -47.45 47.68
N LYS A 282 5.93 -47.06 48.62
CA LYS A 282 6.14 -45.92 49.53
C LYS A 282 6.56 -46.47 50.91
N PRO A 283 7.17 -45.69 51.81
CA PRO A 283 8.12 -44.58 51.67
C PRO A 283 9.45 -44.87 52.44
N GLN A 284 10.42 -43.96 52.29
CA GLN A 284 11.45 -43.53 53.29
C GLN A 284 12.91 -43.52 52.80
N ALA A 285 13.41 -42.28 52.68
CA ALA A 285 14.73 -41.76 52.98
C ALA A 285 16.00 -42.57 52.62
N LYS A 286 16.83 -42.00 51.73
CA LYS A 286 18.10 -41.35 52.14
C LYS A 286 18.86 -40.70 50.97
N LYS A 287 19.09 -39.41 51.14
CA LYS A 287 20.30 -38.61 50.84
C LYS A 287 21.08 -38.89 49.55
N GLY A 288 20.84 -38.03 48.55
CA GLY A 288 21.80 -36.95 48.27
C GLY A 288 22.70 -37.10 47.04
N ARG A 289 22.24 -36.58 45.89
CA ARG A 289 23.07 -35.81 44.93
C ARG A 289 22.13 -34.97 44.05
N LYS A 290 22.44 -33.69 43.90
CA LYS A 290 21.52 -32.60 43.54
C LYS A 290 21.32 -32.47 42.03
N ASP A 291 20.07 -32.51 41.58
CA ASP A 291 19.66 -32.02 40.25
C ASP A 291 19.48 -30.50 40.29
N ASN A 292 20.24 -29.77 39.47
CA ASN A 292 20.02 -28.35 39.22
C ASN A 292 19.08 -28.18 38.02
N VAL A 293 17.78 -28.38 38.25
CA VAL A 293 16.72 -27.95 37.33
C VAL A 293 15.79 -27.00 38.08
N VAL A 294 15.87 -25.71 37.76
CA VAL A 294 14.96 -24.70 38.32
C VAL A 294 13.62 -24.76 37.59
N LYS A 295 12.56 -25.15 38.31
CA LYS A 295 11.17 -25.12 37.84
C LYS A 295 10.71 -23.69 37.53
N ILE A 296 10.30 -23.43 36.28
CA ILE A 296 9.65 -22.16 35.91
C ILE A 296 8.21 -22.18 36.46
N LYS A 297 7.95 -21.35 37.48
CA LYS A 297 6.59 -21.09 37.99
C LYS A 297 5.92 -19.97 37.17
N ARG A 298 4.78 -20.31 36.54
CA ARG A 298 3.68 -19.44 36.03
C ARG A 298 4.09 -18.33 35.01
N PRO A 299 3.20 -17.95 34.07
CA PRO A 299 3.50 -16.85 33.14
C PRO A 299 3.73 -15.54 33.90
N ARG A 300 4.84 -14.86 33.60
CA ARG A 300 5.22 -13.60 34.27
C ARG A 300 4.25 -12.48 33.87
N LYS A 301 3.71 -11.74 34.84
CA LYS A 301 2.96 -10.50 34.57
C LYS A 301 3.88 -9.47 33.89
N PRO A 302 3.38 -8.69 32.93
CA PRO A 302 4.15 -7.61 32.31
C PRO A 302 4.55 -6.55 33.35
N LEU A 303 5.79 -6.08 33.27
CA LEU A 303 6.38 -5.08 34.17
C LEU A 303 5.68 -3.73 34.03
N SER A 304 5.50 -3.01 35.14
CA SER A 304 4.95 -1.66 35.12
C SER A 304 5.91 -0.67 34.44
N LYS A 305 5.40 0.48 33.99
CA LYS A 305 6.21 1.53 33.33
C LYS A 305 7.37 2.00 34.21
N GLU A 306 7.15 2.07 35.52
CA GLU A 306 8.13 2.53 36.51
C GLU A 306 9.25 1.49 36.73
N GLU A 307 8.88 0.21 36.83
CA GLU A 307 9.85 -0.90 36.95
C GLU A 307 10.72 -1.03 35.68
N ARG A 308 10.16 -0.73 34.50
CA ARG A 308 10.92 -0.71 33.24
C ARG A 308 11.93 0.43 33.22
N LEU A 309 11.56 1.61 33.73
CA LEU A 309 12.44 2.78 33.80
C LEU A 309 13.61 2.55 34.77
N GLU A 310 13.33 1.99 35.95
CA GLU A 310 14.35 1.68 36.96
C GLU A 310 15.34 0.63 36.45
N ARG A 311 14.86 -0.38 35.72
CA ARG A 311 15.70 -1.40 35.11
C ARG A 311 16.59 -0.84 34.00
N ALA A 312 16.10 0.12 33.22
CA ALA A 312 16.92 0.84 32.23
C ALA A 312 18.00 1.69 32.90
N ARG A 313 17.68 2.36 34.01
CA ARG A 313 18.63 3.15 34.82
C ARG A 313 19.76 2.29 35.37
N LYS A 314 19.44 1.12 35.93
CA LYS A 314 20.43 0.16 36.44
C LYS A 314 21.31 -0.46 35.35
N ARG A 315 20.81 -0.60 34.12
CA ARG A 315 21.63 -1.03 32.97
C ARG A 315 22.64 0.05 32.57
N ARG A 316 22.18 1.30 32.40
CA ARG A 316 23.08 2.43 32.08
C ARG A 316 24.20 2.62 33.11
N MET A 317 23.91 2.44 34.40
CA MET A 317 24.93 2.51 35.45
C MET A 317 25.96 1.38 35.37
N ARG A 318 25.57 0.20 34.90
CA ARG A 318 26.46 -0.95 34.73
C ARG A 318 27.34 -0.79 33.48
N ASP A 319 26.74 -0.35 32.38
CA ASP A 319 27.47 -0.08 31.13
C ASP A 319 28.48 1.07 31.31
N MET A 320 28.21 2.02 32.21
CA MET A 320 29.18 3.04 32.63
C MET A 320 30.32 2.47 33.48
N ALA A 321 30.09 1.42 34.27
CA ALA A 321 31.10 0.79 35.12
C ALA A 321 32.01 -0.17 34.34
N ASP A 322 31.49 -0.81 33.28
CA ASP A 322 32.25 -1.72 32.39
C ASP A 322 33.00 -0.98 31.26
N ARG A 323 32.96 0.35 31.23
CA ARG A 323 33.71 1.13 30.23
C ARG A 323 35.20 1.05 30.56
N PRO A 324 36.07 0.48 29.69
CA PRO A 324 37.49 0.39 29.96
C PRO A 324 38.05 1.81 30.15
N THR A 325 38.60 2.10 31.32
CA THR A 325 39.36 3.34 31.51
C THR A 325 40.60 3.23 30.63
N ARG A 326 40.74 4.17 29.68
CA ARG A 326 41.93 4.31 28.85
C ARG A 326 43.10 4.53 29.82
N LYS A 327 43.99 3.54 29.94
CA LYS A 327 45.26 3.73 30.65
C LYS A 327 46.06 4.77 29.88
N ASP A 328 46.58 5.74 30.63
CA ASP A 328 47.35 6.90 30.17
C ASP A 328 48.53 6.53 29.26
#